data_AF-A0AA97B2V7-F1
#
_entry.id   AF-A0AA97B2V7-F1
#
_cell.length_a   1.000
_cell.length_b   1.000
_cell.length_c   1.000
_cell.angle_alpha   90.00
_cell.angle_beta   90.00
_cell.angle_gamma   90.00
#
_symmetry.space_group_name_H-M   'P 1'
#
loop_
_entity.id
_entity.type
_entity.pdbx_description
1 polymer ?
#
loop_
_entity_poly.entity_id
_entity_poly.type
_entity_poly.pdbx_seq_one_letter_code
_entity_poly.pdbx_strand_id
1 'polypeptide(L)'
;MKLMTALRSVAVASLFIAAPVLAQTAAPESANPPAADGKGHGGHHWHKGKRHGNKMARMEHRMDKAVAEGRLSQAQADQFKAEGRQLREEMKAQREASGGKLSDAQREEMRSKMRALREKVKSAMQANAPQKT
;
A
#
# COMPACT_ATOMS: atom_id res chain seq x y z
N MET A 1 -6.56 -39.65 34.43
CA MET A 1 -7.98 -39.55 34.05
C MET A 1 -8.13 -38.46 32.99
N LYS A 2 -8.83 -38.75 31.89
CA LYS A 2 -9.08 -37.84 30.77
C LYS A 2 -10.39 -37.08 31.03
N LEU A 3 -10.39 -35.75 30.90
CA LEU A 3 -11.57 -34.91 30.74
C LEU A 3 -11.14 -33.72 29.85
N MET A 4 -11.26 -33.79 28.52
CA MET A 4 -12.45 -33.53 27.70
C MET A 4 -12.99 -32.08 27.77
N THR A 5 -12.59 -31.31 26.76
CA THR A 5 -13.39 -30.37 25.94
C THR A 5 -14.39 -29.42 26.62
N ALA A 6 -14.08 -28.13 26.53
CA ALA A 6 -15.03 -27.01 26.47
C ALA A 6 -14.28 -25.80 25.86
N LEU A 7 -14.82 -24.92 25.02
CA LEU A 7 -16.12 -24.79 24.39
C LEU A 7 -15.87 -23.87 23.20
N ARG A 8 -16.45 -24.18 22.03
CA ARG A 8 -16.44 -23.33 20.84
C ARG A 8 -17.50 -22.25 21.00
N SER A 9 -17.11 -20.97 20.99
CA SER A 9 -18.05 -19.85 20.86
C SER A 9 -17.59 -18.97 19.71
N VAL A 10 -18.13 -19.27 18.52
CA VAL A 10 -18.06 -18.43 17.33
C VAL A 10 -19.34 -17.60 17.31
N ALA A 11 -19.25 -16.31 17.60
CA ALA A 11 -20.34 -15.37 17.38
C ALA A 11 -20.04 -14.59 16.09
N VAL A 12 -20.60 -15.05 14.97
CA VAL A 12 -20.63 -14.30 13.70
C VAL A 12 -21.94 -13.53 13.68
N ALA A 13 -21.87 -12.24 14.01
CA ALA A 13 -22.99 -11.32 13.83
C ALA A 13 -22.89 -10.70 12.44
N SER A 14 -23.56 -11.32 11.47
CA SER A 14 -23.83 -10.75 10.16
C SER A 14 -24.91 -9.70 10.30
N LEU A 15 -24.59 -8.41 10.09
CA LEU A 15 -25.59 -7.37 9.94
C LEU A 15 -25.54 -6.74 8.55
N PHE A 16 -26.74 -6.45 8.06
CA PHE A 16 -27.18 -6.39 6.68
C PHE A 16 -26.63 -5.24 5.82
N ILE A 17 -26.56 -5.55 4.52
CA ILE A 17 -26.35 -4.68 3.37
C ILE A 17 -27.54 -3.72 3.21
N ALA A 18 -27.27 -2.42 3.02
CA ALA A 18 -28.23 -1.46 2.46
C ALA A 18 -27.48 -0.42 1.60
N ALA A 19 -27.73 -0.42 0.29
CA ALA A 19 -27.37 0.65 -0.64
C ALA A 19 -28.55 1.65 -0.73
N PRO A 20 -28.33 2.93 -1.12
CA PRO A 20 -28.30 3.24 -2.55
C PRO A 20 -27.28 4.30 -2.99
N VAL A 21 -26.88 4.16 -4.24
CA VAL A 21 -26.18 5.15 -5.08
C VAL A 21 -27.16 6.28 -5.44
N LEU A 22 -26.77 7.52 -5.17
CA LEU A 22 -27.38 8.71 -5.78
C LEU A 22 -26.42 9.28 -6.83
N ALA A 23 -26.91 9.33 -8.05
CA ALA A 23 -26.30 9.98 -9.20
C ALA A 23 -26.31 11.51 -9.04
N GLN A 24 -25.23 12.19 -9.47
CA GLN A 24 -25.39 13.45 -10.18
C GLN A 24 -24.17 13.80 -11.04
N THR A 25 -24.45 13.81 -12.34
CA THR A 25 -23.75 14.45 -13.45
C THR A 25 -23.46 15.92 -13.17
N ALA A 26 -22.22 16.34 -13.41
CA ALA A 26 -21.90 17.61 -14.07
C ALA A 26 -20.42 17.58 -14.49
N ALA A 27 -20.17 17.38 -15.78
CA ALA A 27 -18.90 17.70 -16.41
C ALA A 27 -18.93 19.20 -16.78
N PRO A 28 -18.05 20.05 -16.24
CA PRO A 28 -17.78 21.32 -16.87
C PRO A 28 -16.73 21.14 -17.96
N GLU A 29 -17.21 21.47 -19.15
CA GLU A 29 -16.55 21.78 -20.41
C GLU A 29 -15.19 22.49 -20.26
N SER A 30 -14.23 22.04 -21.06
CA SER A 30 -12.89 22.62 -21.17
C SER A 30 -12.96 24.03 -21.74
N ALA A 31 -12.67 25.04 -20.91
CA ALA A 31 -12.28 26.36 -21.38
C ALA A 31 -10.74 26.46 -21.36
N ASN A 32 -10.14 26.44 -22.55
CA ASN A 32 -8.74 26.83 -22.77
C ASN A 32 -8.59 28.35 -22.58
N PRO A 33 -7.65 28.84 -21.77
CA PRO A 33 -7.06 30.16 -21.98
C PRO A 33 -5.81 30.05 -22.89
N PRO A 34 -5.55 31.08 -23.73
CA PRO A 34 -4.53 31.07 -24.77
C PRO A 34 -3.09 31.12 -24.24
N ALA A 35 -2.20 30.63 -25.09
CA ALA A 35 -0.76 30.54 -24.91
C ALA A 35 -0.12 31.86 -24.48
N ALA A 36 0.62 31.82 -23.37
CA ALA A 36 1.61 32.83 -23.04
C ALA A 36 2.99 32.31 -23.45
N ASP A 37 3.52 32.94 -24.50
CA ASP A 37 4.91 32.85 -24.94
C ASP A 37 5.86 33.15 -23.78
N GLY A 38 6.49 32.09 -23.27
CA GLY A 38 7.51 32.13 -22.22
C GLY A 38 8.71 31.33 -22.66
N LYS A 39 9.61 31.98 -23.39
CA LYS A 39 10.91 31.46 -23.83
C LYS A 39 11.75 31.11 -22.59
N GLY A 40 11.81 29.82 -22.28
CA GLY A 40 12.54 29.26 -21.14
C GLY A 40 13.30 28.01 -21.57
N HIS A 41 14.60 28.03 -21.34
CA HIS A 41 15.59 27.12 -21.89
C HIS A 41 15.44 25.65 -21.44
N GLY A 42 15.69 24.74 -22.38
CA GLY A 42 16.32 23.42 -22.19
C GLY A 42 15.92 22.61 -20.95
N GLY A 43 14.75 21.96 -21.00
CA GLY A 43 14.39 20.93 -20.03
C GLY A 43 14.02 19.65 -20.77
N HIS A 44 14.82 18.58 -20.62
CA HIS A 44 14.45 17.24 -21.03
C HIS A 44 13.11 16.84 -20.38
N HIS A 45 12.02 17.01 -21.13
CA HIS A 45 10.68 16.62 -20.75
C HIS A 45 10.56 15.09 -20.83
N TRP A 46 11.03 14.39 -19.78
CA TRP A 46 10.63 13.00 -19.58
C TRP A 46 9.13 12.97 -19.35
N HIS A 47 8.40 12.26 -20.21
CA HIS A 47 6.97 12.01 -20.09
C HIS A 47 6.62 11.52 -18.68
N LYS A 48 6.23 12.43 -17.79
CA LYS A 48 5.80 12.14 -16.42
C LYS A 48 4.33 11.70 -16.43
N GLY A 49 4.03 10.70 -17.27
CA GLY A 49 2.73 10.06 -17.35
C GLY A 49 2.46 9.26 -16.08
N LYS A 50 1.48 9.71 -15.28
CA LYS A 50 0.60 8.90 -14.41
C LYS A 50 1.23 7.72 -13.64
N ARG A 51 2.45 7.85 -13.10
CA ARG A 51 3.12 6.78 -12.32
C ARG A 51 2.93 6.87 -10.80
N HIS A 52 2.02 7.71 -10.31
CA HIS A 52 1.81 7.92 -8.87
C HIS A 52 0.82 6.95 -8.18
N GLY A 53 0.10 6.09 -8.92
CA GLY A 53 -0.96 5.26 -8.34
C GLY A 53 -0.53 3.94 -7.68
N ASN A 54 0.57 3.33 -8.12
CA ASN A 54 0.75 1.88 -7.94
C ASN A 54 1.94 1.50 -7.06
N LYS A 55 2.23 2.23 -5.99
CA LYS A 55 3.34 1.88 -5.08
C LYS A 55 3.15 0.51 -4.44
N MET A 56 1.92 0.15 -4.07
CA MET A 56 1.60 -1.19 -3.54
C MET A 56 1.67 -2.26 -4.62
N ALA A 57 1.09 -2.04 -5.80
CA ALA A 57 1.20 -3.01 -6.89
C ALA A 57 2.65 -3.27 -7.32
N ARG A 58 3.53 -2.26 -7.26
CA ARG A 58 4.98 -2.44 -7.46
C ARG A 58 5.64 -3.24 -6.34
N MET A 59 5.17 -3.13 -5.11
CA MET A 59 5.67 -3.91 -3.98
C MET A 59 5.21 -5.36 -4.09
N GLU A 60 3.92 -5.59 -4.36
CA GLU A 60 3.33 -6.90 -4.60
C GLU A 60 4.07 -7.62 -5.72
N HIS A 61 4.24 -6.97 -6.88
CA HIS A 61 4.99 -7.53 -8.00
C HIS A 61 6.44 -7.89 -7.64
N ARG A 62 7.11 -7.11 -6.78
CA ARG A 62 8.47 -7.44 -6.30
C ARG A 62 8.48 -8.65 -5.39
N MET A 63 7.46 -8.81 -4.54
CA MET A 63 7.33 -9.98 -3.69
C MET A 63 7.03 -11.22 -4.53
N ASP A 64 6.12 -11.13 -5.51
CA ASP A 64 5.77 -12.22 -6.41
C ASP A 64 6.98 -12.67 -7.23
N LYS A 65 7.77 -11.71 -7.75
CA LYS A 65 9.03 -12.01 -8.42
C LYS A 65 10.03 -12.69 -7.49
N ALA A 66 10.14 -12.23 -6.24
CA ALA A 66 11.03 -12.85 -5.26
C ALA A 66 10.60 -14.27 -4.90
N VAL A 67 9.30 -14.58 -4.89
CA VAL A 67 8.80 -15.95 -4.74
C VAL A 67 9.13 -16.81 -5.96
N ALA A 68 8.89 -16.28 -7.17
CA ALA A 68 9.21 -16.98 -8.41
C ALA A 68 10.72 -17.27 -8.55
N GLU A 69 11.57 -16.37 -8.03
CA GLU A 69 13.03 -16.55 -7.97
C GLU A 69 13.47 -17.46 -6.80
N GLY A 70 12.55 -17.98 -5.97
CA GLY A 70 12.86 -18.81 -4.80
C GLY A 70 13.49 -18.04 -3.63
N ARG A 71 13.54 -16.72 -3.69
CA ARG A 71 14.15 -15.83 -2.68
C ARG A 71 13.20 -15.51 -1.53
N LEU A 72 11.92 -15.83 -1.66
CA LEU A 72 10.93 -15.74 -0.59
C LEU A 72 9.98 -16.92 -0.70
N SER A 73 9.50 -17.42 0.44
CA SER A 73 8.35 -18.32 0.47
C SER A 73 7.07 -17.54 0.15
N GLN A 74 6.09 -18.19 -0.48
CA GLN A 74 4.75 -17.64 -0.71
C GLN A 74 4.14 -17.10 0.60
N ALA A 75 4.29 -17.85 1.70
CA ALA A 75 3.79 -17.44 3.01
C ALA A 75 4.47 -16.16 3.53
N GLN A 76 5.78 -16.01 3.32
CA GLN A 76 6.51 -14.80 3.72
C GLN A 76 6.10 -13.60 2.88
N ALA A 77 5.97 -13.78 1.57
CA ALA A 77 5.51 -12.74 0.67
C ALA A 77 4.10 -12.24 1.05
N ASP A 78 3.18 -13.16 1.34
CA ASP A 78 1.81 -12.81 1.72
C ASP A 78 1.75 -12.13 3.09
N GLN A 79 2.59 -12.54 4.04
CA GLN A 79 2.73 -11.87 5.34
C GLN A 79 3.24 -10.43 5.17
N PHE A 80 4.26 -10.20 4.33
CA PHE A 80 4.76 -8.84 4.05
C PHE A 80 3.75 -7.97 3.31
N LYS A 81 2.95 -8.54 2.40
CA LYS A 81 1.85 -7.82 1.75
C LYS A 81 0.78 -7.42 2.75
N ALA A 82 0.42 -8.30 3.68
CA ALA A 82 -0.55 -8.01 4.74
C ALA A 82 -0.04 -6.90 5.68
N GLU A 83 1.18 -7.02 6.20
CA GLU A 83 1.82 -5.99 7.05
C GLU A 83 1.89 -4.64 6.32
N GLY A 84 2.24 -4.64 5.03
CA GLY A 84 2.29 -3.43 4.21
C GLY A 84 0.92 -2.79 3.98
N ARG A 85 -0.15 -3.59 3.81
CA ARG A 85 -1.53 -3.10 3.68
C ARG A 85 -2.03 -2.50 4.99
N GLN A 86 -1.80 -3.17 6.12
CA GLN A 86 -2.15 -2.68 7.45
C GLN A 86 -1.50 -1.31 7.74
N LEU A 87 -0.19 -1.16 7.50
CA LEU A 87 0.48 0.14 7.70
C LEU A 87 -0.08 1.25 6.81
N ARG A 88 -0.53 0.91 5.60
CA ARG A 88 -1.16 1.89 4.70
C ARG A 88 -2.56 2.28 5.18
N GLU A 89 -3.33 1.33 5.68
CA GLU A 89 -4.66 1.56 6.25
C GLU A 89 -4.56 2.37 7.53
N GLU A 90 -3.61 2.06 8.42
CA GLU A 90 -3.30 2.86 9.60
C GLU A 90 -2.92 4.30 9.21
N MET A 91 -2.05 4.48 8.20
CA MET A 91 -1.68 5.81 7.72
C MET A 91 -2.88 6.57 7.14
N LYS A 92 -3.77 5.86 6.44
CA LYS A 92 -4.99 6.45 5.86
C LYS A 92 -5.94 6.86 6.98
N ALA A 93 -6.18 5.99 7.96
CA ALA A 93 -7.02 6.28 9.13
C ALA A 93 -6.47 7.44 9.95
N GLN A 94 -5.15 7.48 10.22
CA GLN A 94 -4.52 8.61 10.90
C GLN A 94 -4.64 9.90 10.11
N ARG A 95 -4.52 9.84 8.77
CA ARG A 95 -4.69 11.01 7.91
C ARG A 95 -6.12 11.51 7.95
N GLU A 96 -7.10 10.60 7.87
CA GLU A 96 -8.53 10.93 7.93
C GLU A 96 -8.91 11.50 9.29
N ALA A 97 -8.42 10.90 10.39
CA ALA A 97 -8.63 11.38 11.75
C ALA A 97 -8.02 12.79 11.98
N SER A 98 -6.87 13.08 11.37
CA SER A 98 -6.19 14.37 11.48
C SER A 98 -6.63 15.39 10.39
N GLY A 99 -7.82 15.22 9.80
CA GLY A 99 -8.37 16.20 8.84
C GLY A 99 -7.57 16.33 7.53
N GLY A 100 -6.92 15.24 7.09
CA GLY A 100 -6.15 15.18 5.86
C GLY A 100 -4.64 15.45 6.02
N LYS A 101 -4.18 15.85 7.21
CA LYS A 101 -2.77 16.17 7.47
C LYS A 101 -2.23 15.33 8.64
N LEU A 102 -1.23 14.51 8.37
CA LEU A 102 -0.48 13.84 9.44
C LEU A 102 0.42 14.84 10.15
N SER A 103 0.47 14.78 11.47
CA SER A 103 1.50 15.44 12.28
C SER A 103 2.89 14.95 11.87
N ASP A 104 3.92 15.77 12.03
CA ASP A 104 5.29 15.38 11.70
C ASP A 104 5.77 14.18 12.54
N ALA A 105 5.36 14.09 13.81
CA ALA A 105 5.63 12.94 14.66
C ALA A 105 4.98 11.65 14.12
N GLN A 106 3.70 11.72 13.71
CA GLN A 106 2.98 10.59 13.11
C GLN A 106 3.61 10.16 11.78
N ARG A 107 4.04 11.14 10.98
CA ARG A 107 4.72 10.88 9.71
C ARG A 107 6.08 10.20 9.93
N GLU A 108 6.82 10.62 10.95
CA GLU A 108 8.12 10.04 11.29
C GLU A 108 7.98 8.62 11.83
N GLU A 109 7.03 8.37 12.74
CA GLU A 109 6.72 7.04 13.25
C GLU A 109 6.35 6.09 12.11
N MET A 110 5.45 6.51 11.22
CA MET A 110 5.04 5.71 10.06
C MET A 110 6.20 5.46 9.10
N ARG A 111 7.08 6.45 8.90
CA ARG A 111 8.29 6.28 8.08
C ARG A 111 9.26 5.29 8.71
N SER A 112 9.38 5.30 10.03
CA SER A 112 10.19 4.34 10.79
C SER A 112 9.64 2.92 10.65
N LYS A 113 8.34 2.71 10.89
CA LYS A 113 7.67 1.42 10.69
C LYS A 113 7.87 0.88 9.26
N MET A 114 7.75 1.76 8.27
CA MET A 114 7.95 1.37 6.87
C MET A 114 9.40 1.03 6.52
N ARG A 115 10.37 1.68 7.15
CA ARG A 115 11.79 1.31 7.01
C ARG A 115 12.05 -0.05 7.66
N ALA A 116 11.52 -0.28 8.86
CA ALA A 116 11.65 -1.56 9.55
C ALA A 116 11.08 -2.72 8.72
N LEU A 117 9.87 -2.56 8.15
CA LEU A 117 9.29 -3.57 7.26
C LEU A 117 10.20 -3.83 6.05
N ARG A 118 10.73 -2.76 5.44
CA ARG A 118 11.60 -2.90 4.27
C ARG A 118 12.89 -3.64 4.58
N GLU A 119 13.51 -3.38 5.74
CA GLU A 119 14.71 -4.11 6.15
C GLU A 119 14.39 -5.57 6.50
N LYS A 120 13.23 -5.86 7.12
CA LYS A 120 12.75 -7.23 7.35
C LYS A 120 12.60 -8.01 6.04
N VAL A 121 11.93 -7.41 5.05
CA VAL A 121 11.79 -7.97 3.70
C VAL A 121 13.15 -8.21 3.06
N LYS A 122 14.04 -7.21 3.11
CA LYS A 122 15.37 -7.28 2.51
C LYS A 122 16.21 -8.37 3.15
N SER A 123 16.19 -8.48 4.48
CA SER A 123 16.87 -9.53 5.23
C SER A 123 16.35 -10.91 4.85
N ALA A 124 15.02 -11.09 4.77
CA ALA A 124 14.42 -12.34 4.32
C ALA A 124 14.83 -12.71 2.88
N MET A 125 14.85 -11.73 1.97
CA MET A 125 15.30 -11.92 0.58
C MET A 125 16.80 -12.23 0.45
N GLN A 126 17.62 -11.78 1.40
CA GLN A 126 19.06 -12.06 1.45
C GLN A 126 19.35 -13.43 2.08
N ALA A 127 18.64 -13.78 3.16
CA ALA A 127 18.76 -15.08 3.82
C ALA A 127 18.43 -16.24 2.88
N ASN A 128 17.44 -16.04 2.00
CA ASN A 128 17.02 -17.02 1.00
C ASN A 128 17.66 -16.80 -0.38
N ALA A 129 18.59 -15.85 -0.54
CA ALA A 129 19.28 -15.70 -1.81
C ALA A 129 20.19 -16.93 -2.03
N PRO A 130 20.22 -17.51 -3.24
CA PRO A 130 21.14 -18.60 -3.53
C PRO A 130 22.56 -18.10 -3.28
N GLN A 131 23.24 -18.71 -2.31
CA GLN A 131 24.63 -18.40 -2.04
C GLN A 131 25.43 -18.82 -3.28
N LYS A 132 26.15 -17.88 -3.89
CA LYS A 132 27.13 -18.22 -4.92
C LYS A 132 28.27 -18.95 -4.19
N THR A 133 28.20 -20.26 -4.18
CA THR A 133 29.33 -21.15 -3.86
C THR A 133 30.31 -21.15 -5.01
#